data_AF-A0A2S7RZY9-F1
#
_entry.id   AF-A0A2S7RZY9-F1
#
_cell.length_a   1.000
_cell.length_b   1.000
_cell.length_c   1.000
_cell.angle_alpha   90.00
_cell.angle_beta   90.00
_cell.angle_gamma   90.00
#
_symmetry.space_group_name_H-M   'P 1'
#
loop_
_entity.id
_entity.type
_entity.pdbx_description
1 polymer ?
#
loop_
_entity_poly.entity_id
_entity_poly.type
_entity_poly.pdbx_seq_one_letter_code
_entity_poly.pdbx_strand_id
1 'polypeptide(L)'
;MKKVVGSLLIILSFVVLSGCTSGVTVNDLQANDWTVKGFEDRAGNKMIASFSDDVITFTIDSSEASIKDTADEFVREMAFEINYRLEKDRMTWEDPAGVSEEAKYKVSREDSNIVLTPDDENKEHEEMILIPHTSKDTDDSK
;
A
#
# COMPACT_ATOMS: atom_id res chain seq x y z
N MET A 1 39.91 -12.13 44.00
CA MET A 1 38.73 -11.46 44.61
C MET A 1 38.24 -10.40 43.64
N LYS A 2 36.93 -10.44 43.34
CA LYS A 2 36.18 -9.62 42.39
C LYS A 2 36.21 -8.14 42.77
N LYS A 3 36.30 -7.22 41.80
CA LYS A 3 35.53 -5.96 41.79
C LYS A 3 35.22 -5.54 40.34
N VAL A 4 34.00 -5.89 39.92
CA VAL A 4 33.28 -5.34 38.78
C VAL A 4 32.87 -3.91 39.14
N VAL A 5 33.30 -2.95 38.32
CA VAL A 5 32.79 -1.57 38.28
C VAL A 5 32.65 -1.32 36.78
N GLY A 6 31.48 -1.42 36.17
CA GLY A 6 30.26 -0.70 36.49
C GLY A 6 29.85 -0.08 35.17
N SER A 7 29.34 -0.94 34.27
CA SER A 7 28.94 -0.58 32.91
C SER A 7 27.86 0.50 32.99
N LEU A 8 28.18 1.70 32.50
CA LEU A 8 27.23 2.79 32.36
C LEU A 8 26.39 2.51 31.11
N LEU A 9 25.34 1.71 31.29
CA LEU A 9 24.28 1.56 30.30
C LEU A 9 23.50 2.88 30.23
N ILE A 10 23.88 3.72 29.27
CA ILE A 10 23.04 4.84 28.82
C ILE A 10 21.86 4.19 28.10
N ILE A 11 20.80 3.92 28.84
CA ILE A 11 19.50 3.60 28.27
C ILE A 11 19.00 4.91 27.66
N LEU A 12 19.36 5.14 26.40
CA LEU A 12 18.75 6.15 25.57
C LEU A 12 17.33 5.66 25.27
N SER A 13 16.43 5.87 26.22
CA SER A 13 15.00 5.69 26.03
C SER A 13 14.56 6.68 24.95
N PHE A 14 14.63 6.24 23.70
CA PHE A 14 13.81 6.78 22.62
C PHE A 14 12.36 6.52 23.02
N VAL A 15 11.81 7.46 23.77
CA VAL A 15 10.37 7.65 23.85
C VAL A 15 9.98 8.09 22.44
N VAL A 16 9.68 7.12 21.58
CA VAL A 16 8.85 7.40 20.41
C VAL A 16 7.55 7.92 20.98
N LEU A 17 7.39 9.24 20.95
CA LEU A 17 6.08 9.86 21.09
C LEU A 17 5.26 9.36 19.91
N SER A 18 4.64 8.18 20.06
CA SER A 18 3.47 7.78 19.30
C SER A 18 2.32 8.68 19.77
N GLY A 19 2.44 9.98 19.50
CA GLY A 19 1.28 10.86 19.53
C GLY A 19 0.24 10.23 18.62
N CYS A 20 -1.04 10.35 18.99
CA CYS A 20 -2.15 9.97 18.13
C CYS A 20 -2.04 10.67 16.76
N THR A 21 -1.28 10.11 15.84
CA THR A 21 -1.38 10.38 14.41
C THR A 21 -2.45 9.42 13.94
N SER A 22 -3.72 9.77 14.11
CA SER A 22 -4.85 8.94 13.67
C SER A 22 -5.00 8.89 12.14
N GLY A 23 -3.95 9.27 11.40
CA GLY A 23 -3.90 9.29 9.94
C GLY A 23 -3.03 8.14 9.43
N VAL A 24 -3.36 7.68 8.23
CA VAL A 24 -2.56 6.70 7.49
C VAL A 24 -1.17 7.29 7.21
N THR A 25 -0.13 6.49 7.42
CA THR A 25 1.27 6.85 7.13
C THR A 25 1.80 6.05 5.94
N VAL A 26 2.97 6.41 5.41
CA VAL A 26 3.66 5.61 4.38
C VAL A 26 3.93 4.19 4.89
N ASN A 27 4.34 4.03 6.15
CA ASN A 27 4.54 2.71 6.75
C ASN A 27 3.25 1.88 6.80
N ASP A 28 2.10 2.53 7.00
CA ASP A 28 0.81 1.85 6.97
C ASP A 28 0.50 1.34 5.55
N LEU A 29 0.78 2.14 4.52
CA LEU A 29 0.60 1.76 3.11
C LEU A 29 1.54 0.62 2.72
N GLN A 30 2.78 0.63 3.21
CA GLN A 30 3.79 -0.40 2.94
C GLN A 30 3.58 -1.70 3.74
N ALA A 31 2.69 -1.71 4.73
CA ALA A 31 2.52 -2.85 5.63
C ALA A 31 1.89 -4.07 4.95
N ASN A 32 1.19 -3.88 3.83
CA ASN A 32 0.57 -4.94 3.05
C ASN A 32 0.64 -4.59 1.56
N ASP A 33 0.50 -5.61 0.72
CA ASP A 33 -0.09 -5.41 -0.60
C ASP A 33 -1.61 -5.22 -0.43
N TRP A 34 -2.26 -4.50 -1.33
CA TRP A 34 -3.66 -4.12 -1.18
C TRP A 34 -4.50 -4.58 -2.37
N THR A 35 -5.55 -5.34 -2.12
CA THR A 35 -6.58 -5.62 -3.13
C THR A 35 -7.46 -4.39 -3.31
N VAL A 36 -7.57 -3.91 -4.55
CA VAL A 36 -8.45 -2.81 -4.92
C VAL A 36 -9.89 -3.32 -5.03
N LYS A 37 -10.76 -2.91 -4.10
CA LYS A 37 -12.16 -3.36 -4.07
C LYS A 37 -12.91 -2.89 -5.32
N GLY A 38 -13.69 -3.80 -5.91
CA GLY A 38 -14.52 -3.50 -7.08
C GLY A 38 -13.77 -3.53 -8.41
N PHE A 39 -12.45 -3.76 -8.39
CA PHE A 39 -11.67 -4.00 -9.60
C PHE A 39 -11.41 -5.49 -9.77
N GLU A 40 -12.16 -6.10 -10.68
CA GLU A 40 -11.94 -7.47 -11.16
C GLU A 40 -11.90 -7.43 -12.69
N ASP A 41 -10.91 -8.09 -13.28
CA ASP A 41 -10.85 -8.22 -14.73
C ASP A 41 -11.92 -9.20 -15.25
N ARG A 42 -12.00 -9.37 -16.58
CA ARG A 42 -12.99 -10.30 -17.18
C ARG A 42 -12.78 -11.76 -16.81
N ALA A 43 -11.58 -12.12 -16.33
CA ALA A 43 -11.24 -13.45 -15.86
C ALA A 43 -11.43 -13.62 -14.34
N GLY A 44 -11.88 -12.56 -13.64
CA GLY A 44 -12.04 -12.56 -12.18
C GLY A 44 -10.74 -12.36 -11.42
N ASN A 45 -9.66 -11.94 -12.08
CA ASN A 45 -8.40 -11.62 -11.42
C ASN A 45 -8.53 -10.28 -10.69
N LYS A 46 -7.92 -10.20 -9.52
CA LYS A 46 -7.95 -9.02 -8.65
C LYS A 46 -6.81 -8.08 -9.00
N MET A 47 -7.06 -6.77 -8.88
CA MET A 47 -5.97 -5.78 -8.93
C MET A 47 -5.35 -5.60 -7.55
N ILE A 48 -4.02 -5.64 -7.52
CA ILE A 48 -3.20 -5.45 -6.33
C ILE A 48 -2.43 -4.14 -6.46
N ALA A 49 -2.48 -3.32 -5.42
CA ALA A 49 -1.68 -2.11 -5.27
C ALA A 49 -0.60 -2.35 -4.20
N SER A 50 0.65 -2.14 -4.58
CA SER A 50 1.81 -2.21 -3.69
C SER A 50 2.44 -0.83 -3.57
N PHE A 51 2.73 -0.40 -2.35
CA PHE A 51 3.29 0.93 -2.10
C PHE A 51 4.77 0.81 -1.75
N SER A 52 5.60 1.65 -2.37
CA SER A 52 6.97 1.94 -1.95
C SER A 52 7.03 3.33 -1.29
N ASP A 53 8.20 3.97 -1.22
CA ASP A 53 8.35 5.27 -0.57
C ASP A 53 7.58 6.38 -1.32
N ASP A 54 7.62 6.35 -2.65
CA ASP A 54 7.02 7.37 -3.52
C ASP A 54 6.36 6.80 -4.79
N VAL A 55 6.25 5.47 -4.92
CA VAL A 55 5.60 4.82 -6.06
C VAL A 55 4.50 3.87 -5.61
N ILE A 56 3.38 3.89 -6.32
CA ILE A 56 2.32 2.88 -6.26
C ILE A 56 2.46 2.01 -7.50
N THR A 57 2.61 0.70 -7.30
CA THR A 57 2.64 -0.28 -8.39
C THR A 57 1.33 -1.06 -8.36
N PHE A 58 0.58 -0.99 -9.46
CA PHE A 58 -0.61 -1.80 -9.69
C PHE A 58 -0.26 -3.02 -10.52
N THR A 59 -0.68 -4.19 -10.06
CA THR A 59 -0.50 -5.47 -10.74
C THR A 59 -1.80 -6.27 -10.73
N ILE A 60 -1.88 -7.31 -11.55
CA ILE A 60 -3.01 -8.25 -11.54
C ILE A 60 -2.56 -9.53 -10.84
N ASP A 61 -3.31 -9.96 -9.83
CA ASP A 61 -3.11 -11.25 -9.18
C ASP A 61 -3.71 -12.36 -10.05
N SER A 62 -2.83 -13.08 -10.75
CA SER A 62 -3.17 -14.23 -11.60
C SER A 62 -2.99 -15.57 -10.89
N SER A 63 -2.79 -15.61 -9.57
CA SER A 63 -2.56 -16.85 -8.83
C SER A 63 -3.71 -17.86 -8.96
N GLU A 64 -4.94 -17.37 -9.11
CA GLU A 64 -6.15 -18.19 -9.30
C GLU A 64 -6.50 -18.42 -10.79
N ALA A 65 -5.70 -17.90 -11.74
CA ALA A 65 -5.96 -18.05 -13.17
C ALA A 65 -5.78 -19.51 -13.61
N SER A 66 -6.86 -20.09 -14.15
CA SER A 66 -6.91 -21.51 -14.55
C SER A 66 -6.05 -21.87 -15.79
N ILE A 67 -5.35 -20.91 -16.41
CA ILE A 67 -4.50 -21.13 -17.58
C ILE A 67 -3.08 -20.64 -17.29
N LYS A 68 -2.31 -21.53 -16.67
CA LYS A 68 -0.95 -21.30 -16.17
C LYS A 68 0.08 -20.90 -17.25
N ASP A 69 -0.17 -21.22 -18.52
CA ASP A 69 0.83 -21.08 -19.59
C ASP A 69 0.62 -19.88 -20.53
N THR A 70 -0.48 -19.13 -20.41
CA THR A 70 -0.72 -17.91 -21.23
C THR A 70 -0.93 -16.67 -20.36
N ALA A 71 -1.25 -16.85 -19.08
CA ALA A 71 -1.42 -15.77 -18.13
C ALA A 71 -0.09 -15.16 -17.68
N ASP A 72 0.96 -15.96 -17.47
CA ASP A 72 2.23 -15.47 -16.90
C ASP A 72 2.95 -14.42 -17.77
N GLU A 73 2.86 -14.52 -19.10
CA GLU A 73 3.50 -13.55 -20.01
C GLU A 73 2.64 -12.29 -20.19
N PHE A 74 1.31 -12.42 -20.24
CA PHE A 74 0.39 -11.29 -20.42
C PHE A 74 0.15 -10.48 -19.13
N VAL A 75 0.16 -11.14 -17.96
CA VAL A 75 -0.08 -10.51 -16.65
C VAL A 75 1.15 -9.77 -16.16
N ARG A 76 2.36 -10.28 -16.44
CA ARG A 76 3.63 -9.60 -16.11
C ARG A 76 3.80 -8.27 -16.84
N GLU A 77 3.15 -8.08 -17.99
CA GLU A 77 3.23 -6.84 -18.77
C GLU A 77 2.28 -5.72 -18.30
N MET A 78 1.33 -5.98 -17.40
CA MET A 78 0.35 -4.99 -16.94
C MET A 78 0.67 -4.37 -15.58
N ALA A 79 1.96 -4.27 -15.24
CA ALA A 79 2.37 -3.46 -14.10
C ALA A 79 2.26 -1.98 -14.48
N PHE A 80 1.46 -1.23 -13.73
CA PHE A 80 1.31 0.22 -13.91
C PHE A 80 1.84 0.94 -12.67
N GLU A 81 2.73 1.91 -12.87
CA GLU A 81 3.35 2.67 -11.79
C GLU A 81 2.85 4.12 -11.79
N ILE A 82 2.58 4.65 -10.60
CA ILE A 82 2.19 6.04 -10.37
C ILE A 82 3.07 6.58 -9.26
N ASN A 83 3.61 7.80 -9.43
CA ASN A 83 4.30 8.47 -8.34
C ASN A 83 3.28 9.02 -7.35
N TYR A 84 3.55 8.96 -6.07
CA TYR A 84 2.69 9.54 -5.06
C TYR A 84 3.45 10.32 -3.99
N ARG A 85 2.77 11.29 -3.38
CA ARG A 85 3.21 11.94 -2.15
C ARG A 85 2.08 11.91 -1.13
N LEU A 86 2.42 11.53 0.10
CA LEU A 86 1.49 11.54 1.24
C LEU A 86 1.87 12.65 2.22
N GLU A 87 1.02 13.66 2.31
CA GLU A 87 1.15 14.76 3.27
C GLU A 87 -0.04 14.74 4.24
N LYS A 88 0.22 14.31 5.48
CA LYS A 88 -0.83 14.08 6.49
C LYS A 88 -1.87 13.07 6.01
N ASP A 89 -3.08 13.51 5.72
CA ASP A 89 -4.21 12.71 5.24
C ASP A 89 -4.52 12.98 3.77
N ARG A 90 -3.59 13.60 3.01
CA ARG A 90 -3.77 13.88 1.59
C ARG A 90 -2.70 13.20 0.77
N MET A 91 -3.14 12.45 -0.23
CA MET A 91 -2.28 11.79 -1.20
C MET A 91 -2.45 12.45 -2.55
N THR A 92 -1.34 12.82 -3.17
CA THR A 92 -1.29 13.32 -4.55
C THR A 92 -0.66 12.25 -5.41
N TRP A 93 -1.31 11.91 -6.52
CA TRP A 93 -0.84 10.99 -7.55
C TRP A 93 -0.37 11.80 -8.75
N GLU A 94 0.79 11.43 -9.24
CA GLU A 94 1.45 12.05 -10.38
C GLU A 94 1.80 10.99 -11.40
N ASP A 95 1.42 11.27 -12.64
CA ASP A 95 1.85 10.48 -13.78
C ASP A 95 3.37 10.60 -13.95
N PRO A 96 4.11 9.47 -13.97
CA PRO A 96 5.56 9.49 -14.14
C PRO A 96 6.02 10.22 -15.42
N ALA A 97 5.20 10.23 -16.47
CA ALA A 97 5.48 10.93 -17.72
C ALA A 97 5.10 12.42 -17.68
N GLY A 98 4.39 12.88 -16.65
CA GLY A 98 3.93 14.26 -16.48
C GLY A 98 2.94 14.73 -17.55
N VAL A 99 2.22 13.80 -18.19
CA VAL A 99 1.29 14.12 -19.29
C VAL A 99 -0.14 14.33 -18.82
N SER A 100 -0.50 13.83 -17.63
CA SER A 100 -1.82 14.02 -17.02
C SER A 100 -1.77 14.90 -15.78
N GLU A 101 -2.92 15.48 -15.43
CA GLU A 101 -3.07 16.31 -14.23
C GLU A 101 -2.95 15.47 -12.95
N GLU A 102 -2.51 16.11 -11.87
CA GLU A 102 -2.38 15.46 -10.57
C GLU A 102 -3.76 15.06 -10.02
N ALA A 103 -3.90 13.80 -9.59
CA ALA A 103 -5.09 13.35 -8.88
C ALA A 103 -4.85 13.43 -7.37
N LYS A 104 -5.79 14.02 -6.63
CA LYS A 104 -5.69 14.23 -5.17
C LYS A 104 -6.78 13.45 -4.45
N TYR A 105 -6.37 12.77 -3.39
CA TYR A 105 -7.22 11.94 -2.55
C TYR A 105 -7.05 12.30 -1.09
N LYS A 106 -8.16 12.30 -0.35
CA LYS A 106 -8.13 12.21 1.10
C LYS A 106 -7.95 10.74 1.48
N VAL A 107 -6.99 10.47 2.36
CA VAL A 107 -6.64 9.14 2.83
C VAL A 107 -7.18 8.97 4.25
N SER A 108 -7.94 7.90 4.45
CA SER A 108 -8.44 7.53 5.77
C SER A 108 -8.32 6.03 6.02
N ARG A 109 -8.39 5.65 7.29
CA ARG A 109 -8.42 4.25 7.72
C ARG A 109 -9.83 3.93 8.20
N GLU A 110 -10.41 2.89 7.61
CA GLU A 110 -11.67 2.29 8.05
C GLU A 110 -11.42 0.83 8.40
N ASP A 111 -11.51 0.49 9.69
CA ASP A 111 -11.08 -0.81 10.22
C ASP A 111 -9.64 -1.15 9.80
N SER A 112 -9.45 -2.26 9.07
CA SER A 112 -8.17 -2.68 8.50
C SER A 112 -7.88 -2.10 7.12
N ASN A 113 -8.85 -1.41 6.50
CA ASN A 113 -8.79 -0.96 5.13
C ASN A 113 -8.26 0.48 5.05
N ILE A 114 -7.74 0.83 3.89
CA ILE A 114 -7.40 2.20 3.53
C ILE A 114 -8.41 2.68 2.50
N VAL A 115 -8.93 3.89 2.70
CA VAL A 115 -9.93 4.49 1.83
C VAL A 115 -9.34 5.76 1.24
N LEU A 116 -9.31 5.81 -0.09
CA LEU A 116 -8.90 6.97 -0.88
C LEU A 116 -10.15 7.62 -1.46
N THR A 117 -10.60 8.69 -0.80
CA THR A 117 -11.74 9.48 -1.26
C THR A 117 -11.23 10.60 -2.17
N PRO A 118 -11.62 10.67 -3.44
CA PRO A 118 -11.22 11.76 -4.32
C PRO A 118 -11.58 13.11 -3.71
N ASP A 119 -10.66 14.06 -3.81
CA ASP A 119 -10.85 15.41 -3.32
C ASP A 119 -11.85 16.18 -4.18
N ASP A 120 -12.23 17.40 -3.75
CA ASP A 120 -13.26 18.18 -4.43
C ASP A 120 -12.93 18.51 -5.91
N GLU A 121 -11.64 18.50 -6.25
CA GLU A 121 -11.09 18.71 -7.60
C GLU A 121 -11.19 17.46 -8.49
N ASN A 122 -11.46 16.28 -7.90
CA ASN A 122 -11.43 14.96 -8.55
C ASN A 122 -12.74 14.16 -8.34
N LYS A 123 -13.86 14.82 -8.04
CA LYS A 123 -15.15 14.19 -7.64
C LYS A 123 -15.77 13.21 -8.65
N GLU A 124 -15.34 13.29 -9.89
CA GLU A 124 -15.77 12.39 -10.95
C GLU A 124 -15.19 10.98 -10.82
N HIS A 125 -14.15 10.82 -10.01
CA HIS A 125 -13.60 9.53 -9.64
C HIS A 125 -14.40 8.89 -8.50
N GLU A 126 -14.56 7.57 -8.55
CA GLU A 126 -15.14 6.82 -7.45
C GLU A 126 -14.14 6.67 -6.30
N GLU A 127 -14.67 6.50 -5.09
CA GLU A 127 -13.86 6.18 -3.92
C GLU A 127 -13.16 4.83 -4.10
N MET A 128 -11.87 4.79 -3.83
CA MET A 128 -11.06 3.57 -3.91
C MET A 128 -10.85 2.99 -2.52
N ILE A 129 -11.23 1.73 -2.34
CA ILE A 129 -11.08 1.01 -1.08
C ILE A 129 -10.02 -0.06 -1.24
N LEU A 130 -8.96 0.04 -0.44
CA LEU A 130 -7.82 -0.85 -0.39
C LEU A 130 -7.99 -1.82 0.78
N ILE A 131 -8.13 -3.11 0.46
CA ILE A 131 -8.27 -4.20 1.44
C ILE A 131 -6.93 -4.91 1.57
N PRO A 132 -6.42 -5.20 2.78
CA PRO A 132 -5.18 -5.97 2.93
C PRO A 132 -5.24 -7.26 2.12
N HIS A 133 -4.27 -7.45 1.21
CA HIS A 133 -4.19 -8.63 0.39
C HIS A 133 -3.56 -9.77 1.19
N THR A 134 -4.33 -10.84 1.41
CA THR A 134 -3.79 -12.08 1.94
C THR A 134 -3.36 -12.97 0.78
N SER A 135 -2.06 -13.02 0.48
CA SER A 135 -1.54 -14.11 -0.34
C SER A 135 -1.68 -15.42 0.45
N LYS A 136 -2.15 -16.48 -0.19
CA LYS A 136 -2.41 -17.78 0.48
C LYS A 136 -1.16 -18.56 0.87
N ASP A 137 0.03 -17.99 0.74
CA ASP A 137 1.29 -18.70 0.99
C ASP A 137 1.97 -18.21 2.26
N THR A 138 1.48 -18.67 3.42
CA THR A 138 2.27 -19.11 4.59
C THR A 138 1.36 -19.36 5.81
N ASP A 139 0.60 -20.46 5.79
CA ASP A 139 0.19 -21.12 7.04
C ASP A 139 0.07 -22.64 6.83
N ASP A 140 1.20 -23.26 6.49
CA ASP A 140 1.38 -24.71 6.62
C ASP A 140 2.87 -24.98 6.92
N SER A 141 3.30 -24.52 8.09
CA SER A 141 4.55 -24.97 8.72
C SER A 141 4.41 -24.90 10.23
N LYS A 142 3.70 -25.89 10.79
CA LYS A 142 3.83 -26.22 12.20
C LYS A 142 3.72 -27.72 12.44
#